data_AF-A0A3D1R1X3-F1
#
_entry.id   AF-A0A3D1R1X3-F1
#
_cell.length_a   1.000
_cell.length_b   1.000
_cell.length_c   1.000
_cell.angle_alpha   90.00
_cell.angle_beta   90.00
_cell.angle_gamma   90.00
#
_symmetry.space_group_name_H-M   'P 1'
#
loop_
_entity.id
_entity.type
_entity.pdbx_description
1 polymer ?
#
loop_
_entity_poly.entity_id
_entity_poly.type
_entity_poly.pdbx_seq_one_letter_code
_entity_poly.pdbx_strand_id
1 'polypeptide(L)'
;GWRKRIEEIKGSDLDLPGGEMRPAGYVVMSFGVRDKRPVQAYDDWLNRIPSTYRRAVLDEDPANSPDVDHDPYRLAALKHYRSLMPMAMAAHKPMFSLKSADGARGAHLEAVRACYDDFLSLARRIADVIGFAVP
;
A
#
# COMPACT_ATOMS: atom_id res chain seq x y z
N GLY A 1 26.18 3.95 -6.94
CA GLY A 1 25.02 4.58 -6.28
C GLY A 1 24.43 5.68 -7.15
N TRP A 2 23.30 6.28 -6.76
CA TRP A 2 22.61 7.30 -7.57
C TRP A 2 23.51 8.48 -7.97
N ARG A 3 24.31 9.00 -7.03
CA ARG A 3 25.27 10.08 -7.29
C ARG A 3 26.27 9.79 -8.42
N LYS A 4 26.77 8.55 -8.48
CA LYS A 4 27.68 8.10 -9.55
C LYS A 4 26.99 8.13 -10.91
N ARG A 5 25.70 7.77 -10.99
CA ARG A 5 24.92 7.80 -12.23
C ARG A 5 24.68 9.22 -12.73
N ILE A 6 24.39 10.17 -11.83
CA ILE A 6 24.32 11.59 -12.19
C ILE A 6 25.66 12.08 -12.77
N GLU A 7 26.79 11.68 -12.16
CA GLU A 7 28.12 12.06 -12.63
C GLU A 7 28.46 11.46 -14.01
N GLU A 8 28.05 10.23 -14.29
CA GLU A 8 28.27 9.54 -15.58
C GLU A 8 27.42 10.11 -16.72
N ILE A 9 26.28 10.74 -16.40
CA ILE A 9 25.32 11.30 -17.37
C ILE A 9 25.56 12.80 -17.63
N LYS A 10 26.64 13.38 -17.06
CA LYS A 10 27.05 14.78 -17.30
C LYS A 10 27.10 15.07 -18.80
N GLY A 11 26.23 15.97 -19.27
CA GLY A 11 26.09 16.35 -20.68
C GLY A 11 24.76 15.94 -21.34
N SER A 12 23.86 15.25 -20.64
CA SER A 12 22.49 15.02 -21.13
C SER A 12 21.55 16.17 -20.74
N ASP A 13 20.54 16.45 -21.57
CA ASP A 13 19.43 17.37 -21.26
C ASP A 13 18.34 16.74 -20.36
N LEU A 14 18.65 15.63 -19.68
CA LEU A 14 17.69 14.95 -18.81
C LEU A 14 17.60 15.64 -17.45
N ASP A 15 16.38 15.98 -17.03
CA ASP A 15 16.09 16.39 -15.66
C ASP A 15 16.08 15.16 -14.75
N LEU A 16 17.07 15.06 -13.86
CA LEU A 16 17.28 13.91 -12.98
C LEU A 16 17.00 14.30 -11.52
N PRO A 17 16.24 13.49 -10.76
CA PRO A 17 15.97 13.79 -9.35
C PRO A 17 17.26 13.72 -8.51
N GLY A 18 17.31 14.45 -7.41
CA GLY A 18 18.47 14.49 -6.49
C GLY A 18 18.80 13.14 -5.81
N GLY A 19 17.89 12.16 -5.89
CA GLY A 19 18.09 10.81 -5.33
C GLY A 19 17.78 10.68 -3.85
N GLU A 20 17.11 11.67 -3.28
CA GLU A 20 16.60 11.60 -1.93
C GLU A 20 15.54 10.51 -1.82
N MET A 21 15.68 9.61 -0.84
CA MET A 21 14.66 8.63 -0.51
C MET A 21 13.67 9.28 0.45
N ARG A 22 12.49 9.63 -0.05
CA ARG A 22 11.38 10.18 0.76
C ARG A 22 10.26 9.14 0.85
N PRO A 23 10.13 8.43 1.98
CA PRO A 23 9.05 7.46 2.18
C PRO A 23 7.68 8.13 2.06
N ALA A 24 6.79 7.60 1.22
CA ALA A 24 5.46 8.17 0.99
C ALA A 24 4.45 7.82 2.10
N GLY A 25 4.71 6.75 2.86
CA GLY A 25 3.82 6.25 3.90
C GLY A 25 3.95 4.75 4.06
N TYR A 26 2.93 4.12 4.62
CA TYR A 26 2.83 2.68 4.82
C TYR A 26 1.44 2.14 4.46
N VAL A 27 1.39 0.85 4.13
CA VAL A 27 0.15 0.10 3.90
C VAL A 27 0.03 -0.95 5.00
N VAL A 28 -1.15 -1.05 5.61
CA VAL A 28 -1.46 -2.14 6.55
C VAL A 28 -2.24 -3.22 5.83
N MET A 29 -1.86 -4.48 6.05
CA MET A 29 -2.64 -5.61 5.56
C MET A 29 -3.29 -6.34 6.73
N SER A 30 -4.61 -6.47 6.67
CA SER A 30 -5.36 -7.20 7.70
C SER A 30 -5.02 -8.68 7.66
N PHE A 31 -4.80 -9.30 8.83
CA PHE A 31 -4.89 -10.75 8.92
C PHE A 31 -6.37 -11.12 8.76
N GLY A 32 -6.69 -12.12 7.95
CA GLY A 32 -8.08 -12.53 7.74
C GLY A 32 -8.71 -13.09 9.01
N VAL A 33 -9.31 -12.21 9.83
CA VAL A 33 -10.13 -12.60 10.97
C VAL A 33 -11.54 -12.81 10.43
N ARG A 34 -12.08 -14.02 10.64
CA ARG A 34 -13.48 -14.36 10.37
C ARG A 34 -14.32 -13.65 11.43
N ASP A 35 -15.10 -12.64 11.04
CA ASP A 35 -16.34 -12.17 11.69
C ASP A 35 -16.34 -11.85 13.19
N LYS A 36 -15.20 -11.78 13.86
CA LYS A 36 -15.11 -11.21 15.20
C LYS A 36 -14.09 -10.09 15.13
N ARG A 37 -14.43 -8.95 15.71
CA ARG A 37 -13.54 -7.79 15.88
C ARG A 37 -12.13 -8.29 16.17
N PRO A 38 -11.09 -7.64 15.61
CA PRO A 38 -9.73 -7.99 15.97
C PRO A 38 -9.62 -8.11 17.49
N VAL A 39 -8.95 -9.15 17.95
CA VAL A 39 -8.67 -9.29 19.38
C VAL A 39 -7.91 -8.02 19.79
N GLN A 40 -8.27 -7.36 20.89
CA GLN A 40 -7.70 -6.06 21.34
C GLN A 40 -6.20 -5.91 21.06
N ALA A 41 -5.42 -6.97 21.28
CA ALA A 41 -3.98 -7.03 21.00
C ALA A 41 -3.55 -6.69 19.56
N TYR A 42 -4.40 -6.96 18.55
CA TYR A 42 -4.13 -6.60 17.16
C TYR A 42 -4.32 -5.10 16.92
N ASP A 43 -5.38 -4.52 17.47
CA ASP A 43 -5.62 -3.08 17.39
C ASP A 43 -4.51 -2.32 18.16
N ASP A 44 -4.10 -2.84 19.32
CA ASP A 44 -2.95 -2.32 20.07
C ASP A 44 -1.66 -2.37 19.24
N TRP A 45 -1.46 -3.43 18.44
CA TRP A 45 -0.29 -3.53 17.56
C TRP A 45 -0.37 -2.56 16.38
N LEU A 46 -1.54 -2.44 15.74
CA LEU A 46 -1.73 -1.49 14.64
C LEU A 46 -1.50 -0.04 15.09
N ASN A 47 -1.99 0.33 16.28
CA ASN A 47 -1.81 1.67 16.84
C ASN A 47 -0.36 1.99 17.25
N ARG A 48 0.54 1.00 17.24
CA ARG A 48 1.99 1.23 17.38
C ARG A 48 2.68 1.57 16.07
N ILE A 49 2.05 1.35 14.92
CA ILE A 49 2.66 1.62 13.61
C ILE A 49 2.95 3.11 13.43
N PRO A 50 2.01 4.05 13.68
CA PRO A 50 2.25 5.49 13.49
C PRO A 50 3.51 6.02 14.19
N SER A 51 3.71 5.64 15.46
CA SER A 51 4.86 6.06 16.26
C SER A 51 6.15 5.36 15.84
N THR A 52 6.05 4.08 15.47
CA THR A 52 7.22 3.32 14.99
C THR A 52 7.70 3.85 13.64
N TYR A 53 6.79 4.16 12.73
CA TYR A 53 7.11 4.69 11.40
C TYR A 53 7.84 6.04 11.50
N ARG A 54 7.28 6.99 12.26
CA ARG A 54 7.91 8.30 12.47
C ARG A 54 9.33 8.17 13.03
N ARG A 55 9.50 7.41 14.12
CA ARG A 55 10.80 7.25 14.76
C ARG A 55 11.81 6.47 13.93
N ALA A 56 11.42 5.33 13.35
CA ALA A 56 12.37 4.38 12.75
C ALA A 56 12.59 4.62 11.25
N VAL A 57 11.66 5.30 10.57
CA VAL A 57 11.72 5.53 9.11
C VAL A 57 11.92 6.99 8.77
N LEU A 58 11.26 7.91 9.49
CA LEU A 58 11.33 9.36 9.21
C LEU A 58 12.34 10.11 10.10
N ASP A 59 12.84 9.48 11.17
CA ASP A 59 13.65 10.13 12.21
C ASP A 59 12.93 11.33 12.86
N GLU A 60 11.60 11.22 13.00
CA GLU A 60 10.71 12.22 13.61
C GLU A 60 10.36 11.86 15.07
N ASP A 61 10.02 12.88 15.88
CA ASP A 61 9.50 12.68 17.24
C ASP A 61 8.10 12.03 17.21
N PRO A 62 7.92 10.84 17.82
CA PRO A 62 6.65 10.14 17.82
C PRO A 62 5.66 10.64 18.88
N ALA A 63 5.99 11.62 19.73
CA ALA A 63 5.20 12.02 20.90
C ALA A 63 3.71 12.30 20.64
N ASN A 64 3.37 12.80 19.43
CA ASN A 64 2.00 13.13 19.02
C ASN A 64 1.49 12.28 17.85
N SER A 65 1.93 11.02 17.78
CA SER A 65 1.46 10.11 16.72
C SER A 65 -0.04 9.82 16.92
N PRO A 66 -0.88 10.00 15.89
CA PRO A 66 -2.30 9.64 15.97
C PRO A 66 -2.49 8.12 15.97
N ASP A 67 -3.72 7.68 16.22
CA ASP A 67 -4.11 6.28 15.95
C ASP A 67 -3.96 5.94 14.46
N VAL A 68 -3.77 4.65 14.18
CA VAL A 68 -3.53 4.15 12.81
C VAL A 68 -4.62 4.58 11.83
N ASP A 69 -5.86 4.71 12.29
CA ASP A 69 -7.00 5.08 11.45
C ASP A 69 -6.98 6.54 11.00
N HIS A 70 -6.32 7.40 11.77
CA HIS A 70 -6.23 8.84 11.55
C HIS A 70 -4.83 9.29 11.11
N ASP A 71 -3.91 8.35 10.88
CA ASP A 71 -2.54 8.68 10.49
C ASP A 71 -2.46 9.15 9.04
N PRO A 72 -1.99 10.38 8.75
CA PRO A 72 -1.81 10.86 7.37
C PRO A 72 -0.82 10.02 6.55
N TYR A 73 0.14 9.34 7.20
CA TYR A 73 1.11 8.46 6.54
C TYR A 73 0.54 7.07 6.22
N ARG A 74 -0.68 6.73 6.67
CA ARG A 74 -1.34 5.50 6.25
C ARG A 74 -1.91 5.67 4.84
N LEU A 75 -1.36 4.93 3.88
CA LEU A 75 -1.78 4.98 2.48
C LEU A 75 -3.01 4.13 2.21
N ALA A 76 -3.12 2.96 2.86
CA ALA A 76 -4.30 2.10 2.77
C ALA A 76 -4.32 1.05 3.90
N ALA A 77 -5.52 0.50 4.13
CA ALA A 77 -5.73 -0.75 4.85
C ALA A 77 -6.29 -1.80 3.89
N LEU A 78 -5.43 -2.71 3.43
CA LEU A 78 -5.79 -3.74 2.46
C LEU A 78 -6.24 -5.03 3.14
N LYS A 79 -7.23 -5.68 2.53
CA LYS A 79 -7.71 -7.00 2.96
C LYS A 79 -6.71 -8.06 2.53
N HIS A 80 -6.76 -9.24 3.15
CA HIS A 80 -5.88 -10.36 2.79
C HIS A 80 -6.27 -11.05 1.46
N TYR A 81 -7.45 -10.77 0.90
CA TYR A 81 -7.99 -11.36 -0.36
C TYR A 81 -7.74 -12.87 -0.53
N ARG A 82 -7.86 -13.66 0.55
CA ARG A 82 -7.35 -15.04 0.68
C ARG A 82 -7.74 -16.00 -0.44
N SER A 83 -8.95 -15.90 -1.00
CA SER A 83 -9.37 -16.76 -2.12
C SER A 83 -8.92 -16.24 -3.47
N LEU A 84 -8.74 -14.92 -3.63
CA LEU A 84 -8.35 -14.32 -4.91
C LEU A 84 -6.88 -14.54 -5.21
N MET A 85 -6.01 -14.49 -4.20
CA MET A 85 -4.56 -14.61 -4.41
C MET A 85 -4.16 -15.95 -5.05
N PRO A 86 -4.63 -17.13 -4.58
CA PRO A 86 -4.35 -18.39 -5.26
C PRO A 86 -4.91 -18.46 -6.69
N MET A 87 -6.11 -17.93 -6.92
CA MET A 87 -6.70 -17.87 -8.27
C MET A 87 -5.90 -16.98 -9.22
N ALA A 88 -5.47 -15.80 -8.74
CA ALA A 88 -4.62 -14.87 -9.46
C ALA A 88 -3.29 -15.50 -9.86
N MET A 89 -2.66 -16.23 -8.94
CA MET A 89 -1.43 -16.97 -9.21
C MET A 89 -1.64 -18.05 -10.28
N ALA A 90 -2.70 -18.86 -10.16
CA ALA A 90 -3.01 -19.92 -11.13
C ALA A 90 -3.36 -19.37 -12.52
N ALA A 91 -4.05 -18.23 -12.59
CA ALA A 91 -4.43 -17.59 -13.84
C ALA A 91 -3.35 -16.66 -14.41
N HIS A 92 -2.25 -16.43 -13.69
CA HIS A 92 -1.18 -15.48 -14.02
C HIS A 92 -1.73 -14.05 -14.29
N LYS A 93 -2.64 -13.59 -13.44
CA LYS A 93 -3.31 -12.28 -13.56
C LYS A 93 -3.38 -11.56 -12.21
N PRO A 94 -3.47 -10.23 -12.19
CA PRO A 94 -3.82 -9.50 -10.97
C PRO A 94 -5.17 -9.96 -10.39
N MET A 95 -5.30 -9.94 -9.06
CA MET A 95 -6.55 -10.34 -8.35
C MET A 95 -7.77 -9.56 -8.85
N PHE A 96 -7.62 -8.25 -9.07
CA PHE A 96 -8.67 -7.37 -9.57
C PHE A 96 -9.00 -7.56 -11.06
N SER A 97 -8.29 -8.45 -11.76
CA SER A 97 -8.51 -8.78 -13.18
C SER A 97 -9.06 -10.19 -13.39
N LEU A 98 -9.36 -10.92 -12.31
CA LEU A 98 -9.94 -12.26 -12.38
C LEU A 98 -11.36 -12.23 -12.96
N LYS A 99 -11.65 -13.19 -13.84
CA LYS A 99 -12.96 -13.39 -14.47
C LYS A 99 -13.60 -14.70 -14.00
N SER A 100 -14.87 -14.92 -14.35
CA SER A 100 -15.54 -16.20 -14.13
C SER A 100 -14.81 -17.39 -14.75
N ALA A 101 -14.14 -17.15 -15.90
CA ALA A 101 -13.29 -18.14 -16.57
C ALA A 101 -12.06 -18.54 -15.76
N ASP A 102 -11.62 -17.70 -14.83
CA ASP A 102 -10.47 -17.92 -13.94
C ASP A 102 -10.88 -18.59 -12.60
N GLY A 103 -12.15 -18.99 -12.46
CA GLY A 103 -12.69 -19.63 -11.26
C GLY A 103 -13.35 -18.68 -10.25
N ALA A 104 -13.24 -17.37 -10.45
CA ALA A 104 -13.92 -16.38 -9.60
C ALA A 104 -15.43 -16.35 -9.91
N ARG A 105 -16.24 -17.11 -9.16
CA ARG A 105 -17.71 -17.18 -9.31
C ARG A 105 -18.41 -16.77 -8.02
N GLY A 106 -19.66 -16.27 -8.14
CA GLY A 106 -20.46 -15.84 -6.99
C GLY A 106 -19.77 -14.73 -6.19
N ALA A 107 -19.69 -14.90 -4.87
CA ALA A 107 -19.05 -13.95 -3.94
C ALA A 107 -17.61 -13.58 -4.29
N HIS A 108 -16.89 -14.41 -5.07
CA HIS A 108 -15.57 -14.06 -5.55
C HIS A 108 -15.58 -12.88 -6.53
N LEU A 109 -16.61 -12.73 -7.38
CA LEU A 109 -16.68 -11.59 -8.30
C LEU A 109 -16.87 -10.27 -7.56
N GLU A 110 -17.64 -10.27 -6.48
CA GLU A 110 -17.78 -9.11 -5.59
C GLU A 110 -16.45 -8.78 -4.92
N ALA A 111 -15.73 -9.80 -4.43
CA ALA A 111 -14.40 -9.62 -3.86
C ALA A 111 -13.39 -9.09 -4.88
N VAL A 112 -13.47 -9.50 -6.15
CA VAL A 112 -12.62 -8.97 -7.25
C VAL A 112 -12.89 -7.48 -7.47
N ARG A 113 -14.15 -7.06 -7.48
CA ARG A 113 -14.54 -5.64 -7.61
C ARG A 113 -14.06 -4.82 -6.41
N ALA A 114 -14.28 -5.31 -5.19
CA ALA A 114 -13.79 -4.65 -3.98
C ALA A 114 -12.25 -4.55 -3.98
N CYS A 115 -11.55 -5.60 -4.46
CA CYS A 115 -10.10 -5.56 -4.64
C CYS A 115 -9.69 -4.48 -5.65
N TYR A 116 -10.40 -4.33 -6.76
CA TYR A 116 -10.15 -3.25 -7.70
C TYR A 116 -10.26 -1.88 -7.03
N ASP A 117 -11.36 -1.62 -6.31
CA ASP A 117 -11.62 -0.34 -5.66
C ASP A 117 -10.57 -0.02 -4.59
N ASP A 118 -10.20 -1.00 -3.76
CA ASP A 118 -9.19 -0.85 -2.71
C ASP A 118 -7.80 -0.48 -3.32
N PHE A 119 -7.40 -1.15 -4.40
CA PHE A 119 -6.13 -0.86 -5.08
C PHE A 119 -6.17 0.45 -5.88
N LEU A 120 -7.32 0.81 -6.47
CA LEU A 120 -7.48 2.10 -7.14
C LEU A 120 -7.39 3.25 -6.14
N SER A 121 -8.02 3.11 -4.96
CA SER A 121 -7.91 4.09 -3.89
C SER A 121 -6.45 4.24 -3.42
N LEU A 122 -5.73 3.13 -3.24
CA LEU A 122 -4.31 3.16 -2.89
C LEU A 122 -3.48 3.85 -3.99
N ALA A 123 -3.70 3.51 -5.26
CA ALA A 123 -2.97 4.11 -6.38
C ALA A 123 -3.18 5.63 -6.44
N ARG A 124 -4.42 6.09 -6.29
CA ARG A 124 -4.74 7.54 -6.20
C ARG A 124 -4.08 8.19 -5.00
N ARG A 125 -4.15 7.57 -3.83
CA ARG A 125 -3.51 8.11 -2.62
C ARG A 125 -2.00 8.24 -2.77
N ILE A 126 -1.33 7.25 -3.37
CA ILE A 126 0.10 7.33 -3.66
C ILE A 126 0.38 8.48 -4.63
N ALA A 127 -0.40 8.58 -5.70
CA ALA A 127 -0.23 9.60 -6.71
C ALA A 127 -0.39 11.02 -6.16
N ASP A 128 -1.41 11.25 -5.32
CA ASP A 128 -1.62 12.51 -4.62
C ASP A 128 -0.41 12.87 -3.74
N VAL A 129 0.13 11.90 -3.00
CA VAL A 129 1.29 12.11 -2.10
C VAL A 129 2.55 12.46 -2.87
N ILE A 130 2.77 11.84 -4.04
CA ILE A 130 3.98 12.09 -4.86
C ILE A 130 3.79 13.21 -5.89
N GLY A 131 2.62 13.87 -5.93
CA GLY A 131 2.30 14.93 -6.88
C GLY A 131 2.17 14.44 -8.33
N PHE A 132 1.78 13.18 -8.54
CA PHE A 132 1.56 12.61 -9.86
C PHE A 132 0.06 12.66 -10.21
N ALA A 133 -0.28 13.19 -11.37
CA ALA A 133 -1.67 13.19 -11.84
C ALA A 133 -2.04 11.80 -12.36
N VAL A 134 -3.01 11.14 -11.71
CA VAL A 134 -3.59 9.89 -12.24
C VAL A 134 -4.57 10.24 -13.36
N PRO A 135 -4.40 9.67 -14.57
CA PRO A 135 -5.34 9.87 -15.68
C PRO A 135 -6.70 9.19 -15.46
#